data_AF-A0A9N8MRR4-F1
#
_entry.id   AF-A0A9N8MRR4-F1
#
_cell.length_a   1.000
_cell.length_b   1.000
_cell.length_c   1.000
_cell.angle_alpha   90.00
_cell.angle_beta   90.00
_cell.angle_gamma   90.00
#
_symmetry.space_group_name_H-M   'P 1'
#
loop_
_entity.id
_entity.type
_entity.pdbx_description
1 polymer ?
#
loop_
_entity_poly.entity_id
_entity_poly.type
_entity_poly.pdbx_seq_one_letter_code
_entity_poly.pdbx_strand_id
1 'polypeptide(L)' 'MANPPNEQDSKPDEDPGSPPTEVSKPIGDAVPTPVEPGLDQPLPKKGTTPPPEEKSNDALGETDTPPGVPPPGPSDFA' A
#
# COMPACT_ATOMS: atom_id res chain seq x y z
N MET A 1 -17.34 46.50 46.72
CA MET A 1 -16.68 45.24 47.11
C MET A 1 -16.18 44.58 45.83
N ALA A 2 -14.88 44.30 45.76
CA ALA A 2 -14.24 43.70 44.58
C ALA A 2 -14.39 42.17 44.61
N ASN A 3 -14.62 41.55 43.45
CA ASN A 3 -14.54 40.10 43.30
C ASN A 3 -13.08 39.64 43.40
N PRO A 4 -12.76 38.51 44.05
CA PRO A 4 -11.44 37.92 43.94
C PRO A 4 -11.25 37.33 42.53
N PRO A 5 -10.02 37.35 41.97
CA PRO A 5 -9.74 36.62 40.74
C PRO A 5 -9.88 35.13 41.02
N ASN A 6 -10.72 34.46 40.24
CA ASN A 6 -10.81 33.00 40.21
C ASN A 6 -9.55 32.47 39.53
N GLU A 7 -8.44 32.43 40.27
CA GLU A 7 -7.22 31.73 39.87
C GLU A 7 -7.51 30.24 39.97
N GLN A 8 -8.07 29.68 38.90
CA GLN A 8 -8.03 28.24 38.68
C GLN A 8 -6.58 27.88 38.40
N ASP A 9 -5.87 27.50 39.47
CA ASP A 9 -4.65 26.70 39.43
C ASP A 9 -4.89 25.51 38.51
N SER A 10 -4.56 25.68 37.23
CA SER A 10 -4.53 24.60 36.25
C SER A 10 -3.31 23.76 36.59
N LYS A 11 -3.49 22.75 37.46
CA LYS A 11 -2.42 21.79 37.78
C LYS A 11 -2.00 21.12 36.47
N PRO A 12 -0.75 21.28 35.99
CA PRO A 12 -0.27 20.50 34.87
C PRO A 12 0.23 19.16 35.42
N ASP A 13 -0.68 18.33 35.92
CA ASP A 13 -0.32 17.01 36.46
C ASP A 13 -1.45 15.99 36.28
N GLU A 14 -2.29 16.17 35.25
CA GLU A 14 -3.02 15.04 34.70
C GLU A 14 -2.05 14.31 33.76
N ASP A 15 -1.58 13.14 34.22
CA ASP A 15 -0.90 12.15 33.38
C ASP A 15 -1.68 12.03 32.06
N PRO A 16 -1.06 12.27 30.88
CA PRO A 16 -1.76 12.40 29.59
C PRO A 16 -2.50 11.13 29.12
N GLY A 17 -2.68 10.15 30.00
CA GLY A 17 -3.17 8.83 29.71
C GLY A 17 -2.08 8.03 29.01
N SER A 18 -2.01 6.74 29.31
CA SER A 18 -1.19 5.83 28.52
C SER A 18 -1.60 5.92 27.04
N PRO A 19 -0.65 5.89 26.09
CA PRO A 19 -1.00 5.82 24.67
C PRO A 19 -1.95 4.63 24.47
N PRO A 20 -2.97 4.75 23.60
CA PRO A 20 -3.97 3.71 23.45
C PRO A 20 -3.27 2.37 23.18
N THR A 21 -3.37 1.46 24.15
CA THR A 21 -2.81 0.10 24.04
C THR A 21 -3.61 -0.74 23.06
N GLU A 22 -4.81 -0.28 22.73
CA GLU A 22 -5.66 -0.90 21.72
C GLU A 22 -5.23 -0.45 20.33
N VAL A 23 -4.55 -1.35 19.62
CA VAL A 23 -4.35 -1.26 18.18
C VAL A 23 -5.74 -1.12 17.53
N SER A 24 -5.97 0.01 16.85
CA SER A 24 -7.25 0.28 16.20
C SER A 24 -7.61 -0.87 15.26
N LYS A 25 -8.71 -1.57 15.57
CA LYS A 25 -9.24 -2.61 14.69
C LYS A 25 -9.70 -1.93 13.38
N PRO A 26 -9.53 -2.60 12.23
CA PRO A 26 -10.05 -2.08 10.98
C PRO A 26 -11.56 -1.86 11.12
N ILE A 27 -12.01 -0.69 10.68
CA ILE A 27 -13.43 -0.34 10.69
C ILE A 27 -14.08 -1.11 9.54
N GLY A 28 -15.04 -1.98 9.87
CA GLY A 28 -15.75 -2.83 8.92
C GLY A 28 -15.14 -4.23 8.80
N ASP A 29 -15.92 -5.14 8.22
CA ASP A 29 -15.45 -6.49 7.93
C ASP A 29 -14.39 -6.39 6.82
N ALA A 30 -13.21 -6.94 7.07
CA ALA A 30 -12.18 -7.02 6.05
C ALA A 30 -12.75 -7.74 4.83
N VAL A 31 -12.78 -7.05 3.68
CA VAL A 31 -13.20 -7.68 2.43
C VAL A 31 -12.32 -8.88 2.13
N PRO A 32 -12.87 -10.02 1.65
CA PRO A 32 -12.07 -11.16 1.28
C PRO A 32 -10.98 -10.77 0.30
N THR A 33 -9.77 -11.28 0.51
CA THR A 33 -8.68 -11.12 -0.46
C THR A 33 -9.12 -11.68 -1.82
N PRO A 34 -8.83 -11.00 -2.94
CA PRO A 34 -9.09 -11.56 -4.25
C PRO A 34 -8.43 -12.94 -4.41
N VAL A 35 -9.13 -13.85 -5.08
CA VAL A 35 -8.55 -15.14 -5.49
C VAL A 35 -7.80 -14.93 -6.79
N GLU A 36 -6.59 -15.46 -6.88
CA GLU A 36 -5.82 -15.44 -8.12
C GLU A 36 -6.48 -16.38 -9.15
N PRO A 37 -6.85 -15.88 -10.35
CA PRO A 37 -7.42 -16.73 -11.39
C PRO A 37 -6.41 -17.81 -11.79
N GLY A 38 -6.80 -19.08 -11.72
CA GLY A 38 -5.96 -20.20 -12.16
C GLY A 38 -5.33 -21.04 -11.04
N LEU A 39 -5.33 -20.58 -9.78
CA LEU A 39 -4.76 -21.36 -8.67
C LEU A 39 -5.56 -22.65 -8.40
N ASP A 40 -6.88 -22.57 -8.48
CA ASP A 40 -7.78 -23.71 -8.34
C ASP A 40 -8.01 -24.48 -9.66
N GLN A 41 -7.34 -24.08 -10.75
CA GLN A 41 -7.41 -24.83 -12.00
C GLN A 41 -6.47 -26.04 -11.93
N PRO A 42 -6.88 -27.20 -12.45
CA PRO A 42 -6.00 -28.34 -12.52
C PRO A 42 -4.75 -27.99 -13.35
N LEU A 43 -3.59 -28.46 -12.91
CA LEU A 43 -2.37 -28.35 -13.70
C LEU A 43 -2.60 -28.97 -15.09
N PRO A 44 -2.12 -28.33 -16.16
CA PRO A 44 -2.15 -28.92 -17.49
C PRO A 44 -1.48 -30.31 -17.50
N LYS A 45 -2.00 -31.21 -18.34
CA LYS A 45 -1.38 -32.53 -18.56
C LYS A 45 0.04 -32.33 -19.06
N LYS A 46 1.00 -33.02 -18.42
CA LYS A 46 2.40 -33.06 -18.89
C LYS A 46 2.43 -33.46 -20.37
N GLY A 47 3.07 -32.65 -21.20
CA GLY A 47 3.26 -32.92 -22.63
C GLY A 47 2.15 -32.44 -23.58
N THR A 48 1.11 -31.75 -23.09
CA THR A 48 0.08 -31.17 -23.97
C THR A 48 0.40 -29.73 -24.40
N THR A 49 1.26 -29.03 -23.67
CA THR A 49 1.74 -27.70 -24.02
C THR A 49 2.85 -27.84 -25.06
N PRO A 50 2.69 -27.27 -26.27
CA PRO A 50 3.82 -27.12 -27.17
C PRO A 50 4.91 -26.30 -26.45
N PRO A 51 6.21 -26.55 -26.73
CA PRO A 51 7.27 -25.73 -26.18
C PRO A 51 6.96 -24.26 -26.46
N PRO A 52 7.12 -23.35 -25.49
CA PRO A 52 6.96 -21.93 -25.75
C PRO A 52 7.90 -21.57 -26.91
N GLU A 53 7.36 -20.94 -27.95
CA GLU A 53 8.19 -20.41 -29.03
C GLU A 53 9.16 -19.43 -28.38
N GLU A 54 10.46 -19.74 -28.47
CA GLU A 54 11.53 -18.83 -28.10
C GLU A 54 11.41 -17.61 -29.00
N LYS A 55 10.63 -16.62 -28.56
CA LYS A 55 10.76 -15.27 -29.08
C LYS A 55 12.14 -14.81 -28.63
N SER A 56 12.99 -14.65 -29.63
CA SER A 56 14.34 -14.11 -29.54
C SER A 56 14.42 -12.97 -28.54
N ASN A 57 15.55 -12.94 -27.83
CA ASN A 57 15.98 -11.86 -26.95
C ASN A 57 16.14 -10.53 -27.71
N ASP A 58 15.05 -9.94 -28.20
CA ASP A 58 15.03 -8.59 -28.76
C ASP A 58 14.68 -7.62 -27.62
N ALA A 59 15.73 -7.04 -27.05
CA ALA A 59 15.80 -5.81 -26.26
C ALA A 59 14.62 -5.52 -25.29
N LEU A 60 14.75 -5.96 -24.03
CA LEU A 60 13.94 -5.52 -22.87
C LEU A 60 14.19 -4.05 -22.46
N GLY A 61 14.33 -3.14 -23.42
CA GLY A 61 14.67 -1.72 -23.17
C GLY A 61 13.93 -0.72 -24.05
N GLU A 62 13.24 -1.16 -25.10
CA GLU A 62 12.51 -0.30 -26.03
C GLU A 62 11.02 -0.54 -25.88
N THR A 63 10.50 -0.26 -24.67
CA THR A 63 9.06 -0.22 -24.47
C THR A 63 8.48 0.89 -25.33
N ASP A 64 7.71 0.51 -26.36
CA ASP A 64 6.83 1.42 -27.11
C ASP A 64 5.97 2.17 -26.09
N THR A 65 6.35 3.42 -25.85
CA THR A 65 5.73 4.25 -24.82
C THR A 65 4.37 4.67 -25.37
N PRO A 66 3.25 4.32 -24.70
CA PRO A 66 1.94 4.60 -25.25
C PRO A 66 1.76 6.11 -25.47
N PRO A 67 0.98 6.51 -26.50
CA PRO A 67 0.83 7.91 -26.85
C PRO A 67 0.32 8.72 -25.65
N GLY A 68 1.03 9.80 -25.33
CA GLY A 68 0.68 10.71 -24.22
C GLY A 68 1.49 10.51 -22.94
N VAL A 69 2.39 9.54 -22.86
CA VAL A 69 3.31 9.43 -21.73
C VAL A 69 4.53 10.34 -21.95
N PRO A 70 4.83 11.28 -21.03
CA PRO A 70 6.00 12.13 -21.13
C PRO A 70 7.30 11.34 -20.89
N PRO A 71 8.44 11.80 -21.41
CA PRO A 71 9.72 11.13 -21.19
C PRO A 71 10.11 11.17 -19.70
N PRO A 72 10.89 10.20 -19.21
CA PRO A 72 11.43 10.23 -17.85
C PRO A 72 12.17 11.55 -17.56
N GLY A 73 11.91 12.13 -16.39
CA GLY A 73 12.59 13.35 -15.93
C GLY A 73 14.04 13.10 -15.50
N PRO A 74 14.83 14.18 -15.31
CA PRO A 74 16.16 14.06 -14.73
C PRO A 74 16.06 13.47 -13.31
N SER A 75 16.98 12.57 -12.98
CA SER A 75 17.04 11.95 -11.65
C SER A 75 17.60 12.96 -10.64
N ASP A 76 16.82 13.29 -9.61
CA ASP A 76 17.17 14.28 -8.56
C ASP A 76 17.99 13.66 -7.40
N PHE A 77 18.65 12.52 -7.64
CA PHE A 77 19.48 11.81 -6.66
C PHE A 77 20.94 12.33 -6.66
N ALA A 78 21.14 13.65 -6.61
CA ALA A 78 22.46 14.29 -6.64
C ALA A 78 22.66 15.29 -5.50
#